data_AF-A0A845BX49-F1
#
_entry.id   AF-A0A845BX49-F1
#
_cell.length_a   1.000
_cell.length_b   1.000
_cell.length_c   1.000
_cell.angle_alpha   90.00
_cell.angle_beta   90.00
_cell.angle_gamma   90.00
#
_symmetry.space_group_name_H-M   'P 1'
#
loop_
_entity.id
_entity.type
_entity.pdbx_description
1 polymer ?
#
loop_
_entity_poly.entity_id
_entity_poly.type
_entity_poly.pdbx_seq_one_letter_code
_entity_poly.pdbx_strand_id
1 'polypeptide(L)'
;MYRISFLLLSVVLLGGCASSQAVQAPPSTDAGQALRIGEADNGLTLQMQRGQRLLLAVPATPSTGYVWQASGFAPVLAQQGEA
;
A
#
# COMPACT_ATOMS: atom_id res chain seq x y z
N MET A 1 5.70 12.88 -55.04
CA MET A 1 4.88 13.07 -53.82
C MET A 1 4.36 11.77 -53.17
N TYR A 2 4.76 10.56 -53.60
CA TYR A 2 4.35 9.30 -52.95
C TYR A 2 5.22 8.85 -51.75
N ARG A 3 6.37 9.50 -51.51
CA ARG A 3 7.33 9.09 -50.46
C ARG A 3 6.93 9.49 -49.04
N ILE A 4 6.12 10.54 -48.89
CA ILE A 4 5.59 10.99 -47.59
C ILE A 4 4.43 10.08 -47.13
N SER A 5 3.68 9.50 -48.08
CA SER A 5 2.57 8.60 -47.79
C SER A 5 3.00 7.26 -47.19
N PHE A 6 4.20 6.78 -47.53
CA PHE A 6 4.72 5.51 -46.98
C PHE A 6 5.27 5.67 -45.55
N LEU A 7 5.66 6.90 -45.17
CA LEU A 7 6.24 7.23 -43.88
C LEU A 7 5.17 7.48 -42.80
N LEU A 8 3.94 7.82 -43.20
CA LEU A 8 2.80 7.98 -42.29
C LEU A 8 2.12 6.65 -41.94
N LEU A 9 2.24 5.63 -42.78
CA LEU A 9 1.59 4.33 -42.58
C LEU A 9 2.29 3.45 -41.52
N SER A 10 3.57 3.69 -41.24
CA SER A 10 4.36 2.92 -40.26
C SER A 10 4.17 3.36 -38.81
N VAL A 11 3.66 4.57 -38.55
CA VAL A 11 3.51 5.10 -37.18
C VAL A 11 2.25 4.61 -36.46
N VAL A 12 1.23 4.14 -37.20
CA VAL A 12 -0.08 3.79 -36.64
C VAL A 12 -0.13 2.39 -36.00
N LEU A 13 0.86 1.52 -36.26
CA LEU A 13 0.86 0.12 -35.79
C LEU A 13 1.46 -0.09 -34.39
N LEU A 14 1.93 0.95 -33.71
CA LEU A 14 2.46 0.87 -32.33
C LEU A 14 1.44 1.27 -31.25
N GLY A 15 0.17 1.48 -31.61
CA GLY A 15 -0.94 1.69 -30.68
C GLY A 15 -1.34 0.40 -29.95
N GLY A 16 -0.41 -0.18 -29.20
CA GLY A 16 -0.72 -1.23 -28.24
C GLY A 16 -1.66 -0.65 -27.21
N CYS A 17 -2.92 -1.09 -27.22
CA CYS A 17 -3.82 -0.94 -26.09
C CYS A 17 -3.20 -1.70 -24.92
N ALA A 18 -2.38 -1.01 -24.13
CA ALA A 18 -2.08 -1.41 -22.77
C ALA A 18 -3.42 -1.42 -22.04
N SER A 19 -4.06 -2.58 -21.99
CA SER A 19 -5.16 -2.86 -21.10
C SER A 19 -4.62 -2.73 -19.69
N SER A 20 -4.74 -1.53 -19.13
CA SER A 20 -4.64 -1.29 -17.69
C SER A 20 -5.73 -2.13 -17.05
N GLN A 21 -5.39 -3.38 -16.72
CA GLN A 21 -6.13 -4.16 -15.74
C GLN A 21 -6.02 -3.37 -14.46
N ALA A 22 -7.06 -2.58 -14.17
CA ALA A 22 -7.28 -2.09 -12.83
C ALA A 22 -7.34 -3.34 -11.96
N VAL A 23 -6.26 -3.59 -11.21
CA VAL A 23 -6.25 -4.57 -10.14
C VAL A 23 -7.40 -4.15 -9.25
N GLN A 24 -8.49 -4.90 -9.31
CA GLN A 24 -9.68 -4.62 -8.55
C GLN A 24 -9.25 -4.74 -7.09
N ALA A 25 -9.12 -3.59 -6.42
CA ALA A 25 -8.85 -3.58 -5.00
C ALA A 25 -9.91 -4.47 -4.33
N PRO A 26 -9.52 -5.37 -3.41
CA PRO A 26 -10.48 -6.20 -2.70
C PRO A 26 -11.59 -5.30 -2.14
N PRO A 27 -12.85 -5.79 -2.08
CA PRO A 27 -13.98 -5.00 -1.62
C PRO A 27 -13.59 -4.33 -0.30
N SER A 28 -13.64 -3.00 -0.30
CA SER A 28 -13.45 -2.20 0.89
C SER A 28 -14.68 -2.43 1.76
N THR A 29 -14.72 -3.55 2.49
CA THR A 29 -15.46 -3.60 3.73
C THR A 29 -15.00 -2.39 4.49
N ASP A 30 -15.92 -1.47 4.80
CA ASP A 30 -15.66 -0.27 5.59
C ASP A 30 -14.79 -0.71 6.77
N ALA A 31 -13.48 -0.50 6.62
CA ALA A 31 -12.49 -1.05 7.50
C ALA A 31 -12.66 -0.18 8.73
N GLY A 32 -13.46 -0.69 9.68
CA GLY A 32 -13.84 0.03 10.88
C GLY A 32 -12.64 0.80 11.42
N GLN A 33 -12.92 2.01 11.91
CA GLN A 33 -11.92 3.00 12.31
C GLN A 33 -10.63 2.35 12.83
N ALA A 34 -9.49 2.79 12.29
CA ALA A 34 -8.20 2.24 12.65
C ALA A 34 -8.02 2.28 14.17
N LEU A 35 -7.70 1.13 14.77
CA LEU A 35 -7.39 1.06 16.18
C LEU A 35 -6.02 1.69 16.39
N ARG A 36 -5.99 2.84 17.06
CA ARG A 36 -4.74 3.55 17.34
C ARG A 36 -4.22 3.16 18.72
N ILE A 37 -2.95 2.78 18.78
CA ILE A 37 -2.23 2.48 20.02
C ILE A 37 -0.92 3.26 20.08
N GLY A 38 -0.37 3.43 21.28
CA GLY A 38 0.92 4.07 21.49
C GLY A 38 1.72 3.42 22.62
N GLU A 39 2.73 4.14 23.11
CA GLU A 39 3.64 3.66 24.15
C GLU A 39 2.93 3.24 25.44
N ALA A 40 1.85 3.94 25.81
CA ALA A 40 1.05 3.63 27.00
C ALA A 40 0.31 2.28 26.92
N ASP A 41 0.14 1.73 25.71
CA ASP A 41 -0.59 0.48 25.46
C ASP A 41 0.34 -0.74 25.41
N ASN A 42 1.61 -0.57 25.80
CA ASN A 42 2.59 -1.65 25.78
C ASN A 42 2.17 -2.84 26.64
N GLY A 43 2.27 -4.05 26.08
CA GLY A 43 1.91 -5.30 26.75
C GLY A 43 0.41 -5.64 26.73
N LEU A 44 -0.44 -4.81 26.11
CA LEU A 44 -1.86 -5.10 26.00
C LEU A 44 -2.15 -6.16 24.93
N THR A 45 -3.23 -6.93 25.18
CA THR A 45 -3.84 -7.79 24.16
C THR A 45 -5.03 -7.05 23.55
N LEU A 46 -5.04 -6.93 22.22
CA LEU A 46 -6.11 -6.26 21.49
C LEU A 46 -6.97 -7.28 20.77
N GLN A 47 -8.29 -7.11 20.84
CA GLN A 47 -9.23 -7.84 20.01
C GLN A 47 -9.46 -7.06 18.71
N MET A 48 -9.22 -7.70 17.57
CA MET A 48 -9.34 -7.07 16.25
C MET A 48 -10.27 -7.85 15.33
N GLN A 49 -10.96 -7.13 14.46
CA GLN A 49 -11.77 -7.72 13.40
C GLN A 49 -10.97 -7.84 12.11
N ARG A 50 -11.27 -8.85 11.29
CA ARG A 50 -10.65 -9.01 9.97
C ARG A 50 -10.94 -7.77 9.12
N GLY A 51 -9.90 -7.20 8.52
CA GLY A 51 -9.99 -5.98 7.71
C GLY A 51 -9.79 -4.69 8.50
N GLN A 52 -9.79 -4.73 9.84
CA GLN A 52 -9.46 -3.58 10.67
C GLN A 52 -7.95 -3.25 10.60
N ARG A 53 -7.63 -1.97 10.61
CA ARG A 53 -6.23 -1.49 10.65
C ARG A 53 -5.79 -1.21 12.08
N LEU A 54 -4.55 -1.61 12.41
CA LEU A 54 -3.85 -1.21 13.62
C LEU A 54 -2.87 -0.08 13.28
N LEU A 55 -2.96 1.04 13.99
CA LEU A 55 -2.06 2.18 13.83
C LEU A 55 -1.23 2.33 15.11
N LEU A 56 0.06 1.97 15.04
CA LEU A 56 1.01 2.18 16.13
C LEU A 56 1.63 3.57 16.03
N ALA A 57 1.36 4.42 17.02
CA ALA A 57 1.88 5.77 17.12
C ALA A 57 2.82 5.88 18.32
N VAL A 58 4.11 5.68 18.06
CA VAL A 58 5.18 5.79 19.06
C VAL A 58 6.10 6.96 18.73
N PRO A 59 6.63 7.68 19.73
CA PRO A 59 7.59 8.74 19.49
C PRO A 59 8.85 8.20 18.78
N ALA A 60 9.36 8.97 17.83
CA ALA A 60 10.63 8.70 17.15
C ALA A 60 11.51 9.95 17.19
N THR A 61 12.82 9.76 17.33
CA THR A 61 13.81 10.85 17.30
C THR A 61 14.80 10.62 16.15
N PRO A 62 14.48 10.99 14.90
CA PRO A 62 15.27 10.63 13.72
C PRO A 62 16.74 11.08 13.76
N SER A 63 17.05 12.17 14.48
CA SER A 63 18.42 12.69 14.61
C SER A 63 19.38 11.73 15.30
N THR A 64 18.86 10.76 16.06
CA THR A 64 19.66 9.73 16.74
C THR A 64 20.02 8.55 15.82
N GLY A 65 19.39 8.44 14.64
CA GLY A 65 19.55 7.32 13.72
C GLY A 65 18.79 6.05 14.10
N TYR A 66 18.05 6.05 15.22
CA TYR A 66 17.21 4.92 15.60
C TYR A 66 15.86 4.94 14.87
N VAL A 67 15.40 3.74 14.49
CA VAL A 67 14.10 3.50 13.84
C VAL A 67 13.36 2.37 14.55
N TRP A 68 12.03 2.37 14.45
CA TRP A 68 11.21 1.31 15.00
C TRP A 68 11.11 0.16 14.00
N GLN A 69 11.47 -1.05 14.43
CA GLN A 69 11.30 -2.26 13.64
C GLN A 69 10.31 -3.17 14.34
N ALA A 70 9.18 -3.41 13.67
CA ALA A 70 8.21 -4.38 14.11
C ALA A 70 8.73 -5.81 13.80
N SER A 71 8.55 -6.76 14.72
CA SER A 71 8.97 -8.17 14.56
C SER A 71 8.05 -9.14 15.30
N GLY A 72 8.17 -10.45 15.02
CA GLY A 72 7.53 -11.50 15.82
C GLY A 72 6.03 -11.71 15.55
N PHE A 73 5.54 -11.49 14.33
CA PHE A 73 4.12 -11.61 14.00
C PHE A 73 3.70 -13.03 13.64
N ALA A 74 2.50 -13.42 14.05
CA ALA A 74 1.74 -14.48 13.40
C ALA A 74 1.16 -13.98 12.07
N PRO A 75 0.91 -14.86 11.07
CA PRO A 75 0.42 -14.47 9.73
C PRO A 75 -1.04 -13.98 9.71
N VAL A 76 -1.53 -13.43 10.82
CA VAL A 76 -2.88 -12.86 10.98
C VAL A 76 -2.91 -11.34 10.80
N LEU A 77 -1.74 -10.69 10.82
CA LEU A 77 -1.56 -9.28 10.53
C LEU A 77 -0.68 -9.11 9.29
N ALA A 78 -1.10 -8.23 8.38
CA ALA A 78 -0.29 -7.80 7.23
C ALA A 78 0.27 -6.40 7.51
N GLN A 79 1.60 -6.26 7.48
CA GLN A 79 2.24 -4.96 7.65
C GLN A 79 2.02 -4.10 6.40
N GLN A 80 1.55 -2.86 6.59
CA GLN A 80 1.29 -1.91 5.51
C GLN A 80 2.38 -0.83 5.37
N GLY A 81 3.45 -0.92 6.17
CA GLY A 81 4.55 0.06 6.19
C GLY A 81 4.38 1.13 7.27
N GLU A 82 5.27 2.11 7.25
CA GLU A 82 5.17 3.35 8.02
C GLU A 82 4.34 4.36 7.21
N ALA A 83 3.57 5.21 7.91
CA ALA A 83 2.74 6.25 7.30
C ALA A 83 3.53 7.55 7.09
#